data_AF-A0A5J5B795-F1
#
_entry.id   AF-A0A5J5B795-F1
#
_cell.length_a   1.000
_cell.length_b   1.000
_cell.length_c   1.000
_cell.angle_alpha   90.00
_cell.angle_beta   90.00
_cell.angle_gamma   90.00
#
_symmetry.space_group_name_H-M   'P 1'
#
loop_
_entity.id
_entity.type
_entity.pdbx_description
1 polymer ?
#
loop_
_entity_poly.entity_id
_entity_poly.type
_entity_poly.pdbx_seq_one_letter_code
_entity_poly.pdbx_strand_id
1 'polypeptide(L)'
;MKASLKSRYDTDKSAAGVTLAVNAGDVKLRASMTDATIVKGPSLNGLALAVEKPGFFIIDYNVPKKDFRFQFMNTIRLSKKPLNLTYIHSSGDNRTILDGTLAFDSVNKVSANHVIGSRNCKLKYTYVHEGITTFEPSYDLAKNSWDFAGVTEGLRRGYV
;
A
#
# COMPACT_ATOMS: atom_id res chain seq x y z
N MET A 1 3.02 22.95 14.79
CA MET A 1 3.57 21.82 14.00
C MET A 1 3.63 20.60 14.91
N LYS A 2 3.30 19.40 14.41
CA LYS A 2 3.36 18.14 15.20
C LYS A 2 4.42 17.23 14.62
N ALA A 3 5.43 16.88 15.42
CA ALA A 3 6.50 15.96 15.05
C ALA A 3 6.36 14.65 15.83
N SER A 4 6.72 13.53 15.20
CA SER A 4 6.76 12.22 15.84
C SER A 4 8.08 11.52 15.51
N LEU A 5 8.71 10.95 16.54
CA LEU A 5 9.90 10.10 16.42
C LEU A 5 9.48 8.67 16.74
N LYS A 6 9.78 7.72 15.84
CA LYS A 6 9.59 6.29 16.07
C LYS A 6 10.92 5.58 15.90
N SER A 7 11.40 4.93 16.96
CA SER A 7 12.56 4.05 16.93
C SER A 7 12.09 2.59 16.94
N ARG A 8 12.79 1.73 16.19
CA ARG A 8 12.63 0.28 16.24
C ARG A 8 14.00 -0.34 16.46
N TYR A 9 14.08 -1.26 17.41
CA TYR A 9 15.28 -2.05 17.69
C TYR A 9 14.89 -3.52 17.64
N ASP A 10 15.60 -4.29 16.82
CA ASP A 10 15.35 -5.72 16.62
C ASP A 10 16.63 -6.49 17.00
N THR A 11 16.61 -7.12 18.19
CA THR A 11 17.77 -7.77 18.80
C THR A 11 18.24 -8.98 18.00
N ASP A 12 17.33 -9.68 17.30
CA ASP A 12 17.65 -10.86 16.48
C ASP A 12 18.45 -10.52 15.21
N LYS A 13 18.44 -9.25 14.77
CA LYS A 13 19.14 -8.79 13.55
C LYS A 13 20.19 -7.71 13.78
N SER A 14 20.43 -7.31 15.03
CA SER A 14 21.28 -6.15 15.38
C SER A 14 20.96 -4.89 14.55
N ALA A 15 19.68 -4.70 14.19
CA ALA A 15 19.24 -3.64 13.28
C ALA A 15 18.47 -2.57 14.05
N ALA A 16 19.00 -1.35 14.04
CA ALA A 16 18.34 -0.16 14.57
C ALA A 16 17.73 0.67 13.44
N GLY A 17 16.49 1.14 13.62
CA GLY A 17 15.81 2.01 12.68
C GLY A 17 15.21 3.23 13.38
N VAL A 18 15.30 4.39 12.73
CA VAL A 18 14.72 5.65 13.20
C VAL A 18 13.82 6.21 12.10
N THR A 19 12.62 6.64 12.47
CA THR A 19 11.72 7.40 11.60
C THR A 19 11.34 8.71 12.28
N LEU A 20 11.63 9.80 11.60
CA LEU A 20 11.17 11.15 11.91
C LEU A 20 10.00 11.48 11.00
N ALA A 21 8.91 12.00 11.55
CA ALA A 21 7.82 12.53 10.75
C ALA A 21 7.37 13.89 11.28
N VAL A 22 7.16 14.84 10.38
CA VAL A 22 6.70 16.19 10.69
C VAL A 22 5.44 16.48 9.88
N ASN A 23 4.37 16.87 10.56
CA ASN A 23 3.13 17.28 9.93
C ASN A 23 3.14 18.81 9.74
N ALA A 24 2.98 19.24 8.49
CA ALA A 24 2.89 20.62 8.06
C ALA A 24 1.57 20.83 7.28
N GLY A 25 0.51 21.20 8.01
CA GLY A 25 -0.84 21.30 7.45
C GLY A 25 -1.36 19.94 6.99
N ASP A 26 -1.75 19.83 5.72
CA ASP A 26 -2.23 18.59 5.10
C ASP A 26 -1.11 17.64 4.67
N VAL A 27 0.15 18.10 4.71
CA VAL A 27 1.29 17.35 4.21
C VAL A 27 2.10 16.82 5.38
N LYS A 28 2.58 15.59 5.26
CA LYS A 28 3.47 14.94 6.20
C LYS A 28 4.79 14.62 5.52
N LEU A 29 5.85 15.17 6.10
CA LEU A 29 7.24 14.90 5.73
C LEU A 29 7.72 13.75 6.60
N ARG A 30 8.38 12.76 6.01
CA ARG A 30 8.95 11.61 6.71
C ARG A 30 10.39 11.41 6.26
N ALA A 31 11.26 11.13 7.22
CA ALA A 31 12.60 10.65 6.98
C ALA A 31 12.78 9.38 7.81
N SER A 32 13.20 8.29 7.19
CA SER A 32 13.50 7.04 7.90
C SER A 32 14.88 6.53 7.53
N MET A 33 15.55 5.93 8.49
CA MET A 33 16.83 5.25 8.31
C MET A 33 16.73 3.87 8.96
N THR A 34 17.25 2.84 8.31
CA THR A 34 17.25 1.46 8.81
C THR A 34 18.64 0.89 8.71
N ASP A 35 19.07 0.12 9.71
CA ASP A 35 20.38 -0.51 9.75
C ASP A 35 21.54 0.50 9.94
N ALA A 36 21.43 1.30 11.00
CA ALA A 36 22.47 2.22 11.44
C ALA A 36 23.65 1.45 12.06
N THR A 37 24.52 0.86 11.23
CA THR A 37 25.75 0.23 11.72
C THR A 37 26.84 1.28 11.89
N ILE A 38 27.25 1.55 13.14
CA ILE A 38 28.38 2.45 13.51
C ILE A 38 29.70 1.65 13.52
N VAL A 39 29.80 0.59 12.72
CA VAL A 39 30.98 -0.27 12.67
C VAL A 39 31.71 0.08 11.38
N LYS A 40 32.63 1.05 11.43
CA LYS A 40 33.48 1.61 10.33
C LYS A 40 33.10 2.98 9.74
N GLY A 41 32.17 3.71 10.35
CA GLY A 41 31.78 5.07 9.93
C GLY A 41 30.27 5.17 9.66
N PRO A 42 29.71 6.39 9.49
CA PRO A 42 28.28 6.55 9.24
C PRO A 42 27.93 5.99 7.85
N SER A 43 27.41 4.76 7.79
CA SER A 43 26.76 4.26 6.59
C SER A 43 25.27 4.67 6.62
N LEU A 44 24.82 5.40 5.61
CA LEU A 44 23.42 5.83 5.45
C LEU A 44 22.60 4.69 4.83
N ASN A 45 22.67 3.50 5.42
CA ASN A 45 21.89 2.38 4.93
C ASN A 45 20.40 2.65 5.15
N GLY A 46 19.59 2.27 4.16
CA GLY A 46 18.14 2.39 4.20
C GLY A 46 17.57 3.79 4.45
N LEU A 47 18.33 4.87 4.20
CA LEU A 47 17.81 6.22 4.26
C LEU A 47 16.72 6.42 3.20
N ALA A 48 15.52 6.79 3.63
CA ALA A 48 14.39 7.11 2.77
C ALA A 48 13.72 8.40 3.21
N LEU A 49 13.34 9.22 2.23
CA LEU A 49 12.60 10.46 2.42
C LEU A 49 11.25 10.31 1.77
N ALA A 50 10.18 10.73 2.44
CA ALA A 50 8.85 10.71 1.88
C ALA A 50 8.07 11.99 2.17
N VAL A 51 7.26 12.40 1.20
CA VAL A 51 6.30 13.48 1.32
C VAL A 51 4.93 12.89 0.98
N GLU A 52 4.01 12.93 1.93
CA GLU A 52 2.67 12.35 1.75
C GLU A 52 1.58 13.37 2.12
N LYS A 53 0.54 13.45 1.29
CA LYS A 53 -0.75 14.02 1.69
C LYS A 53 -1.73 12.85 1.81
N PRO A 54 -2.16 12.47 3.03
CA PRO A 54 -3.02 11.31 3.25
C PRO A 54 -4.25 11.32 2.34
N GLY A 55 -4.45 10.23 1.58
CA GLY A 55 -5.56 10.09 0.63
C GLY A 55 -5.37 10.75 -0.73
N PHE A 56 -4.29 11.49 -0.96
CA PHE A 56 -4.02 12.17 -2.25
C PHE A 56 -2.75 11.67 -2.93
N PHE A 57 -1.60 11.73 -2.25
CA PHE A 57 -0.35 11.28 -2.84
C PHE A 57 0.69 10.87 -1.80
N ILE A 58 1.64 10.07 -2.26
CA ILE A 58 2.86 9.70 -1.55
C ILE A 58 4.00 9.77 -2.57
N ILE A 59 5.03 10.53 -2.26
CA ILE A 59 6.28 10.57 -3.02
C ILE A 59 7.36 10.05 -2.08
N ASP A 60 7.95 8.91 -2.40
CA ASP A 60 8.99 8.24 -1.62
C ASP A 60 10.29 8.23 -2.42
N TYR A 61 11.40 8.52 -1.76
CA TYR A 61 12.74 8.50 -2.32
C TYR A 61 13.65 7.66 -1.46
N ASN A 62 14.14 6.56 -2.03
CA ASN A 62 15.17 5.73 -1.44
C ASN A 62 16.55 6.28 -1.81
N VAL A 63 17.24 6.89 -0.84
CA VAL A 63 18.50 7.62 -1.09
C VAL A 63 19.62 6.68 -1.57
N PRO A 64 19.90 5.52 -0.91
CA PRO A 64 20.94 4.61 -1.37
C PRO A 64 20.68 4.04 -2.76
N LYS A 65 19.42 3.70 -3.08
CA LYS A 65 19.05 3.14 -4.38
C LYS A 65 18.84 4.20 -5.46
N LYS A 66 18.81 5.48 -5.09
CA LYS A 66 18.43 6.59 -5.95
C LYS A 66 17.10 6.34 -6.68
N ASP A 67 16.16 5.72 -5.97
CA ASP A 67 14.88 5.28 -6.54
C ASP A 67 13.72 6.14 -6.04
N PHE A 68 12.87 6.57 -6.96
CA PHE A 68 11.66 7.33 -6.67
C PHE A 68 10.43 6.45 -6.87
N ARG A 69 9.51 6.52 -5.91
CA ARG A 69 8.17 5.97 -6.04
C ARG A 69 7.14 7.06 -5.89
N PHE A 70 6.34 7.24 -6.92
CA PHE A 70 5.20 8.14 -6.94
C PHE A 70 3.92 7.34 -6.80
N GLN A 71 3.07 7.71 -5.85
CA GLN A 71 1.74 7.14 -5.69
C GLN A 71 0.72 8.26 -5.64
N PHE A 72 -0.26 8.23 -6.54
CA PHE A 72 -1.37 9.19 -6.57
C PHE A 72 -2.67 8.43 -6.37
N MET A 73 -3.50 8.93 -5.47
CA MET A 73 -4.79 8.35 -5.10
C MET A 73 -5.88 9.37 -5.43
N ASN A 74 -6.95 8.91 -6.06
CA ASN A 74 -8.10 9.74 -6.37
C ASN A 74 -9.38 8.94 -6.15
N THR A 75 -10.40 9.57 -5.58
CA THR A 75 -11.73 8.99 -5.45
C THR A 75 -12.71 9.84 -6.23
N ILE A 76 -13.25 9.28 -7.31
CA ILE A 76 -14.33 9.89 -8.09
C ILE A 76 -15.66 9.22 -7.77
N ARG A 77 -16.78 9.91 -7.99
CA ARG A 77 -18.12 9.34 -7.79
C ARG A 77 -18.75 9.00 -9.14
N LEU A 78 -18.88 7.72 -9.44
CA LEU A 78 -19.62 7.24 -10.60
C LEU A 78 -21.02 6.83 -10.16
N SER A 79 -22.06 7.53 -10.64
CA SER A 79 -23.45 7.28 -10.21
C SER A 79 -23.63 7.26 -8.67
N LYS A 80 -23.05 8.24 -7.98
CA LYS A 80 -22.99 8.35 -6.50
C LYS A 80 -22.21 7.23 -5.78
N LYS A 81 -21.59 6.31 -6.51
CA LYS A 81 -20.74 5.24 -5.97
C LYS A 81 -19.27 5.62 -6.04
N PRO A 82 -18.47 5.37 -4.98
CA PRO A 82 -17.07 5.73 -4.97
C PRO A 82 -16.26 4.77 -5.86
N LEU A 83 -15.53 5.35 -6.80
CA LEU A 83 -14.50 4.71 -7.61
C LEU A 83 -13.15 5.24 -7.12
N ASN A 84 -12.40 4.38 -6.43
CA ASN A 84 -11.05 4.67 -5.97
C ASN A 84 -10.06 4.27 -7.05
N LEU A 85 -9.15 5.17 -7.40
CA LEU A 85 -8.10 4.97 -8.38
C LEU A 85 -6.77 5.22 -7.69
N THR A 86 -5.81 4.32 -7.88
CA THR A 86 -4.43 4.52 -7.45
C THR A 86 -3.49 4.32 -8.63
N TYR A 87 -2.66 5.31 -8.89
CA TYR A 87 -1.54 5.24 -9.81
C TYR A 87 -0.26 5.08 -8.99
N ILE A 88 0.59 4.12 -9.34
CA ILE A 88 1.89 3.93 -8.72
C ILE A 88 2.95 3.85 -9.83
N HIS A 89 3.98 4.68 -9.76
CA HIS A 89 5.14 4.60 -10.64
C HIS A 89 6.40 4.46 -9.80
N SER A 90 7.16 3.39 -10.04
CA SER A 90 8.47 3.16 -9.43
C SER A 90 9.54 3.33 -10.49
N SER A 91 10.44 4.29 -10.28
CA SER A 91 11.51 4.62 -11.24
C SER A 91 12.55 3.50 -11.34
N GLY A 92 12.89 2.84 -10.23
CA GLY A 92 13.94 1.84 -10.16
C GLY A 92 13.62 0.59 -10.96
N ASP A 93 12.36 0.15 -10.92
CA ASP A 93 11.86 -0.98 -11.71
C ASP A 93 11.25 -0.53 -13.05
N ASN A 94 11.25 0.78 -13.34
CA ASN A 94 10.50 1.41 -14.44
C ASN A 94 9.08 0.85 -14.57
N ARG A 95 8.41 0.64 -13.43
CA ARG A 95 7.16 -0.09 -13.34
C ARG A 95 6.02 0.84 -12.99
N THR A 96 4.97 0.80 -13.80
CA THR A 96 3.74 1.57 -13.53
C THR A 96 2.58 0.62 -13.25
N ILE A 97 1.88 0.86 -12.15
CA ILE A 97 0.73 0.08 -11.69
C ILE A 97 -0.48 1.01 -11.62
N LEU A 98 -1.61 0.53 -12.13
CA LEU A 98 -2.92 1.15 -12.02
C LEU A 98 -3.82 0.23 -11.21
N ASP A 99 -4.36 0.75 -10.12
CA ASP A 99 -5.38 0.11 -9.32
C ASP A 99 -6.69 0.88 -9.42
N GLY A 100 -7.80 0.14 -9.52
CA GLY A 100 -9.14 0.70 -9.48
C GLY A 100 -10.04 -0.17 -8.63
N THR A 101 -10.84 0.44 -7.76
CA THR A 101 -11.87 -0.25 -6.99
C THR A 101 -13.18 0.53 -7.04
N LEU A 102 -14.22 -0.08 -7.59
CA LEU A 102 -15.59 0.42 -7.59
C LEU A 102 -16.40 -0.33 -6.54
N ALA A 103 -16.94 0.40 -5.56
CA ALA A 103 -17.88 -0.18 -4.59
C ALA A 103 -19.32 0.13 -5.01
N PHE A 104 -20.06 -0.89 -5.42
CA PHE A 104 -21.48 -0.73 -5.78
C PHE A 104 -22.34 -0.50 -4.56
N ASP A 105 -22.05 -1.19 -3.46
CA ASP A 105 -22.68 -1.03 -2.16
C ASP A 105 -21.72 -1.50 -1.05
N SER A 106 -22.23 -1.69 0.17
CA SER A 106 -21.40 -2.15 1.31
C SER A 106 -20.90 -3.58 1.17
N VAL A 107 -21.57 -4.41 0.37
CA VAL A 107 -21.28 -5.85 0.23
C VAL A 107 -20.71 -6.24 -1.13
N ASN A 108 -20.91 -5.44 -2.18
CA ASN A 108 -20.47 -5.71 -3.56
C ASN A 108 -19.41 -4.71 -4.04
N LYS A 109 -18.25 -5.22 -4.45
CA LYS A 109 -17.14 -4.41 -4.97
C LYS A 109 -16.45 -5.10 -6.15
N VAL A 110 -16.01 -4.32 -7.13
CA VAL A 110 -15.10 -4.77 -8.20
C VAL A 110 -13.78 -4.05 -8.03
N SER A 111 -12.68 -4.79 -8.14
CA SER A 111 -11.33 -4.23 -8.17
C SER A 111 -10.56 -4.74 -9.38
N ALA A 112 -9.75 -3.88 -9.97
CA ALA A 112 -8.84 -4.21 -11.05
C ALA A 112 -7.45 -3.67 -10.70
N ASN A 113 -6.42 -4.50 -10.91
CA ASN A 113 -5.01 -4.11 -10.83
C ASN A 113 -4.38 -4.37 -12.19
N HIS A 114 -3.58 -3.45 -12.71
CA HIS A 114 -2.87 -3.62 -13.96
C HIS A 114 -1.47 -3.03 -13.90
N VAL A 115 -0.47 -3.77 -14.37
CA VAL A 115 0.87 -3.25 -14.61
C VAL A 115 1.00 -2.85 -16.08
N ILE A 116 1.11 -1.56 -16.33
CA ILE A 116 1.16 -0.99 -17.69
C ILE A 116 2.33 -1.58 -18.46
N GLY A 117 2.10 -1.94 -19.73
CA GLY A 117 3.12 -2.53 -20.61
C GLY A 117 3.34 -4.02 -20.39
N SER A 118 2.51 -4.67 -19.57
CA SER A 118 2.57 -6.12 -19.35
C SER A 118 1.19 -6.77 -19.51
N ARG A 119 1.11 -8.11 -19.52
CA ARG A 119 -0.15 -8.85 -19.41
C ARG A 119 -0.66 -8.99 -17.98
N ASN A 120 0.07 -8.44 -16.99
CA ASN A 120 -0.32 -8.52 -15.59
C ASN A 120 -1.53 -7.61 -15.36
N CYS A 121 -2.70 -8.20 -15.46
CA CYS A 121 -3.97 -7.58 -15.10
C CYS A 121 -4.74 -8.60 -14.27
N LYS A 122 -5.20 -8.18 -13.09
CA LYS A 122 -6.03 -9.01 -12.20
C LYS A 122 -7.35 -8.29 -11.98
N LEU A 123 -8.44 -8.96 -12.33
CA LEU A 123 -9.81 -8.51 -12.02
C LEU A 123 -10.32 -9.32 -10.84
N LYS A 124 -10.91 -8.67 -9.85
CA LYS A 124 -11.48 -9.30 -8.66
C LYS A 124 -12.86 -8.75 -8.39
N TYR A 125 -13.81 -9.63 -8.12
CA TYR A 125 -15.10 -9.29 -7.54
C TYR A 125 -15.11 -9.74 -6.08
N THR A 126 -15.70 -8.93 -5.20
CA THR A 126 -15.86 -9.23 -3.78
C THR A 126 -17.33 -9.08 -3.44
N TYR A 127 -17.91 -10.15 -2.86
CA TYR A 127 -19.27 -10.17 -2.33
C TYR A 127 -19.26 -10.65 -0.88
N VAL A 128 -19.89 -9.90 0.01
CA VAL A 128 -20.08 -10.28 1.41
C VAL A 128 -21.53 -10.76 1.63
N HIS A 129 -21.70 -12.06 1.83
CA HIS A 129 -22.97 -12.68 2.14
C HIS A 129 -23.24 -12.61 3.65
N GLU A 130 -24.38 -12.00 4.00
CA GLU A 130 -24.88 -11.85 5.38
C GLU A 130 -23.89 -11.20 6.38
N GLY A 131 -22.86 -10.50 5.87
CA GLY A 131 -21.82 -9.91 6.71
C GLY A 131 -20.83 -10.92 7.32
N ILE A 132 -20.95 -12.21 6.98
CA ILE A 132 -20.19 -13.30 7.63
C ILE A 132 -19.26 -13.99 6.64
N THR A 133 -19.75 -14.25 5.42
CA THR A 133 -19.00 -14.99 4.40
C THR A 133 -18.63 -14.06 3.26
N THR A 134 -17.34 -13.99 2.93
CA THR A 134 -16.83 -13.23 1.79
C THR A 134 -16.47 -14.17 0.66
N PHE A 135 -17.03 -13.93 -0.52
CA PHE A 135 -16.69 -14.61 -1.77
C PHE A 135 -15.86 -13.68 -2.65
N GLU A 136 -14.71 -14.17 -3.12
CA GLU A 136 -13.77 -13.39 -3.92
C GLU A 136 -13.30 -14.16 -5.17
N PRO A 137 -14.13 -14.28 -6.22
CA PRO A 137 -13.64 -14.73 -7.51
C PRO A 137 -12.72 -13.67 -8.12
N SER A 138 -11.61 -14.12 -8.67
CA SER A 138 -10.65 -13.29 -9.38
C SER A 138 -10.09 -14.00 -10.60
N TYR A 139 -9.77 -13.22 -11.62
CA TYR A 139 -9.19 -13.69 -12.86
C TYR A 139 -7.87 -12.97 -13.10
N ASP A 140 -6.82 -13.76 -13.31
CA ASP A 140 -5.47 -13.29 -13.61
C ASP A 140 -5.22 -13.47 -15.12
N LEU A 141 -5.13 -12.36 -15.85
CA LEU A 141 -4.93 -12.36 -17.30
C LEU A 141 -3.53 -12.83 -17.70
N ALA A 142 -2.52 -12.67 -16.84
CA ALA A 142 -1.18 -13.13 -17.14
C ALA A 142 -1.08 -14.65 -17.05
N LYS A 143 -1.77 -15.24 -16.07
CA LYS A 143 -1.84 -16.69 -15.86
C LYS A 143 -2.94 -17.38 -16.67
N ASN A 144 -3.87 -16.60 -17.23
CA ASN A 144 -5.09 -17.10 -17.86
C ASN A 144 -5.85 -18.07 -16.93
N SER A 145 -6.02 -17.68 -15.67
CA SER A 145 -6.56 -18.57 -14.63
C SER A 145 -7.55 -17.86 -13.72
N TRP A 146 -8.54 -18.62 -13.28
CA TRP A 146 -9.44 -18.22 -12.20
C TRP A 146 -8.89 -18.64 -10.85
N ASP A 147 -9.11 -17.79 -9.86
CA ASP A 147 -8.81 -18.01 -8.45
C ASP A 147 -10.06 -17.65 -7.64
N PHE A 148 -10.47 -18.56 -6.76
CA PHE A 148 -11.69 -18.44 -5.97
C PHE A 148 -11.35 -18.56 -4.49
N ALA A 149 -11.60 -17.49 -3.74
CA ALA A 149 -11.48 -17.53 -2.29
C ALA A 149 -12.85 -17.36 -1.62
N GLY A 150 -13.04 -18.12 -0.53
CA GLY A 150 -14.19 -18.01 0.37
C GLY A 150 -13.69 -17.92 1.81
N VAL A 151 -14.06 -16.87 2.53
CA VAL A 151 -13.67 -16.67 3.93
C VAL A 151 -14.92 -16.51 4.77
N THR A 152 -15.09 -17.37 5.77
CA THR A 152 -16.16 -17.27 6.76
C THR A 152 -15.55 -16.85 8.09
N GLU A 153 -15.93 -15.70 8.63
CA GLU A 153 -15.55 -15.33 9.99
C GLU A 153 -16.37 -16.13 11.00
N GLY A 154 -15.74 -17.12 11.62
CA GLY A 154 -16.33 -17.85 12.73
C GLY A 154 -16.41 -16.97 13.98
N LEU A 155 -17.62 -16.74 14.49
CA LEU A 155 -17.83 -16.21 15.85
C LEU A 155 -17.05 -17.08 16.84
N ARG A 156 -15.95 -16.56 17.40
CA ARG A 156 -15.39 -17.09 18.64
C ARG A 156 -16.45 -16.91 19.72
N ARG A 157 -17.26 -17.95 19.95
CA ARG A 157 -17.99 -18.13 21.20
C ARG A 157 -16.95 -18.20 22.31
N GLY A 158 -16.77 -17.10 23.02
CA GLY A 158 -16.20 -17.13 24.36
C GLY A 158 -17.15 -17.96 25.23
N TYR A 159 -16.71 -19.15 25.62
CA TYR A 159 -17.32 -19.85 26.74
C TYR A 159 -16.84 -19.14 28.01
N VAL A 160 -17.83 -18.67 28.78
CA VAL A 160 -17.70 -18.14 30.14
C VAL A 160 -17.21 -19.23 31.08
#